data_AF-A0A9Q3HQI8-F1
#
_entry.id   AF-A0A9Q3HQI8-F1
#
_cell.length_a   1.000
_cell.length_b   1.000
_cell.length_c   1.000
_cell.angle_alpha   90.00
_cell.angle_beta   90.00
_cell.angle_gamma   90.00
#
_symmetry.space_group_name_H-M   'P 1'
#
loop_
_entity.id
_entity.type
_entity.pdbx_description
1 polymer ?
#
loop_
_entity_poly.entity_id
_entity_poly.type
_entity_poly.pdbx_seq_one_letter_code
_entity_poly.pdbx_strand_id
1 'polypeptide(L)'
;MGIYEYTRMPFGIKNAPAHFQRMMDTIFQVEILEGWIVVYIDDIIIYLEKWEDRMQYIDRLLSKYTPINMKISLKKCNFGQNELLALGHRFSGLSMAINQNKVAAVL
;
A
#
# COMPACT_ATOMS: atom_id res chain seq x y z
N MET A 1 -12.74 10.71 38.33
CA MET A 1 -12.17 10.90 36.97
C MET A 1 -11.64 9.56 36.50
N GLY A 2 -12.10 9.08 35.35
CA GLY A 2 -11.74 7.75 34.82
C GLY A 2 -10.54 7.81 33.87
N ILE A 3 -9.81 6.71 33.77
CA ILE A 3 -8.74 6.48 32.79
C ILE A 3 -9.40 5.90 31.54
N TYR A 4 -9.11 6.47 30.38
CA TYR A 4 -9.57 5.96 29.08
C TYR A 4 -8.39 5.32 28.35
N GLU A 5 -8.65 4.19 27.69
CA GLU A 5 -7.69 3.49 26.85
C GLU A 5 -8.16 3.44 25.39
N TYR A 6 -7.20 3.32 24.48
CA TYR A 6 -7.49 3.23 23.06
C TYR A 6 -7.81 1.79 22.65
N THR A 7 -8.92 1.59 21.94
CA THR A 7 -9.33 0.28 21.38
C THR A 7 -8.75 0.02 19.99
N ARG A 8 -8.08 1.02 19.41
CA ARG A 8 -7.38 0.99 18.12
C ARG A 8 -6.04 1.68 18.28
N MET A 9 -5.09 1.39 17.40
CA MET A 9 -3.77 2.03 17.43
C MET A 9 -3.90 3.55 17.27
N PRO A 10 -3.50 4.36 18.28
CA PRO A 10 -3.56 5.81 18.17
C PRO A 10 -2.40 6.34 17.31
N PHE A 11 -2.62 7.50 16.68
CA PHE A 11 -1.57 8.21 15.96
C PHE A 11 -0.48 8.71 16.92
N GLY A 12 0.77 8.76 16.46
CA GLY A 12 1.90 9.29 17.23
C GLY A 12 2.71 8.23 18.01
N ILE A 13 2.30 6.96 18.00
CA ILE A 13 3.13 5.87 18.53
C ILE A 13 4.27 5.58 17.55
N LYS A 14 5.52 5.68 18.02
CA LYS A 14 6.73 5.47 17.21
C LYS A 14 6.74 4.14 16.42
N ASN A 15 6.21 3.08 17.02
CA ASN A 15 6.23 1.73 16.42
C ASN A 15 4.96 1.39 15.63
N ALA A 16 3.96 2.28 15.59
CA ALA A 16 2.71 2.04 14.88
C ALA A 16 2.94 1.66 13.40
N PRO A 17 3.77 2.37 12.61
CA PRO A 17 4.01 2.03 11.21
C PRO A 17 4.63 0.64 11.03
N ALA A 18 5.58 0.26 11.90
CA ALA A 18 6.26 -1.03 11.82
C ALA A 18 5.31 -2.20 12.13
N HIS A 19 4.42 -2.02 13.11
CA HIS A 19 3.37 -3.00 13.40
C HIS A 19 2.39 -3.14 12.24
N PHE A 20 1.98 -2.02 11.65
CA PHE A 20 1.07 -2.02 10.52
C PHE A 20 1.69 -2.68 9.28
N GLN A 21 2.95 -2.35 8.96
CA GLN A 21 3.69 -2.99 7.88
C GLN A 21 3.74 -4.51 8.08
N ARG A 22 4.11 -5.01 9.26
CA ARG A 22 4.17 -6.46 9.54
C ARG A 22 2.82 -7.15 9.37
N MET A 23 1.73 -6.47 9.77
CA MET A 23 0.38 -6.98 9.56
C MET A 23 0.08 -7.10 8.07
N MET A 24 0.38 -6.06 7.29
CA MET A 24 0.17 -6.04 5.85
C MET A 24 1.02 -7.08 5.11
N ASP A 25 2.30 -7.19 5.45
CA ASP A 25 3.21 -8.19 4.88
C ASP A 25 2.70 -9.62 5.12
N THR A 26 2.06 -9.86 6.27
CA THR A 26 1.48 -11.17 6.60
C THR A 26 0.21 -11.45 5.79
N ILE A 27 -0.65 -10.43 5.60
CA ILE A 27 -1.92 -10.58 4.86
C ILE A 27 -1.66 -10.82 3.37
N PHE A 28 -0.71 -10.06 2.79
CA PHE A 28 -0.40 -10.06 1.36
C PHE A 28 0.85 -10.87 1.01
N GLN A 29 1.30 -11.76 1.91
CA GLN A 29 2.55 -12.50 1.73
C GLN A 29 2.59 -13.24 0.39
N VAL A 30 1.49 -13.89 0.01
CA VAL A 30 1.40 -14.66 -1.24
C VAL A 30 1.49 -13.73 -2.44
N GLU A 31 0.76 -12.63 -2.43
CA GLU A 31 0.71 -11.67 -3.52
C GLU A 31 2.02 -10.88 -3.71
N ILE A 32 2.72 -10.62 -2.60
CA ILE A 32 4.08 -10.06 -2.60
C ILE A 32 5.06 -11.06 -3.22
N LEU A 33 4.97 -12.35 -2.86
CA LEU A 33 5.82 -13.40 -3.44
C LEU A 33 5.55 -13.64 -4.93
N GLU A 34 4.30 -13.49 -5.36
CA GLU A 34 3.92 -13.52 -6.77
C GLU A 34 4.39 -12.26 -7.54
N GLY A 35 4.84 -11.22 -6.83
CA GLY A 35 5.52 -10.06 -7.42
C GLY A 35 4.61 -9.00 -8.03
N TRP A 36 3.30 -9.15 -7.96
CA TRP A 36 2.34 -8.18 -8.51
C TRP A 36 1.80 -7.18 -7.49
N ILE A 37 2.09 -7.37 -6.19
CA ILE A 37 1.80 -6.40 -5.13
C ILE A 37 3.07 -5.89 -4.46
N VAL A 38 3.11 -4.59 -4.19
CA VAL A 38 4.01 -3.98 -3.21
C VAL A 38 3.18 -3.26 -2.17
N VAL A 39 3.46 -3.52 -0.88
CA VAL A 39 2.79 -2.86 0.24
C VAL A 39 3.77 -2.00 1.02
N TYR A 40 3.39 -0.75 1.29
CA TYR A 40 4.16 0.17 2.11
C TYR A 40 3.25 0.92 3.06
N ILE A 41 3.33 0.57 4.35
CA ILE A 41 2.49 1.11 5.42
C ILE A 41 1.02 1.07 4.98
N ASP A 42 0.43 2.21 4.63
CA ASP A 42 -0.97 2.38 4.27
C ASP A 42 -1.24 2.26 2.75
N ASP A 43 -0.20 2.27 1.93
CA ASP A 43 -0.29 2.27 0.47
C ASP A 43 -0.07 0.86 -0.10
N ILE A 44 -0.94 0.45 -1.03
CA ILE A 44 -0.77 -0.76 -1.85
C ILE A 44 -0.62 -0.36 -3.31
N ILE A 45 0.43 -0.89 -3.94
CA ILE A 45 0.73 -0.72 -5.36
C ILE A 45 0.51 -2.07 -6.03
N ILE A 46 -0.28 -2.08 -7.11
CA ILE A 46 -0.59 -3.26 -7.91
C ILE A 46 0.04 -3.09 -9.28
N TYR A 47 0.85 -4.05 -9.70
CA TYR A 47 1.44 -4.12 -11.04
C TYR A 47 0.56 -4.99 -11.95
N LEU A 48 0.32 -4.51 -13.16
CA LEU A 48 -0.48 -5.18 -14.18
C LEU A 48 0.32 -5.17 -15.48
N GLU A 49 0.54 -6.35 -16.07
CA GLU A 49 1.10 -6.45 -17.42
C GLU A 49 0.04 -6.21 -18.49
N LYS A 50 -1.20 -6.66 -18.21
CA LYS A 50 -2.36 -6.58 -19.11
C LYS A 50 -3.53 -5.94 -18.39
N TRP A 51 -4.29 -5.14 -19.13
CA TRP A 51 -5.45 -4.45 -18.58
C TRP A 51 -6.61 -5.40 -18.28
N GLU A 52 -6.69 -6.50 -19.02
CA GLU A 52 -7.74 -7.50 -18.95
C GLU A 52 -7.73 -8.24 -17.59
N ASP A 53 -6.54 -8.43 -17.01
CA ASP A 53 -6.37 -9.17 -15.76
C ASP A 53 -6.73 -8.35 -14.51
N ARG A 54 -6.91 -7.03 -14.65
CA ARG A 54 -7.11 -6.08 -13.53
C ARG A 54 -8.24 -6.47 -12.58
N MET A 55 -9.34 -7.02 -13.11
CA MET A 55 -10.51 -7.38 -12.31
C MET A 55 -10.19 -8.57 -11.40
N GLN A 56 -9.44 -9.55 -11.91
CA GLN A 56 -9.02 -10.70 -11.13
C GLN A 56 -8.09 -10.28 -9.96
N TYR A 57 -7.16 -9.36 -10.22
CA TYR A 57 -6.25 -8.84 -9.18
C TYR A 57 -7.00 -8.02 -8.12
N ILE A 58 -7.94 -7.17 -8.54
CA ILE A 58 -8.78 -6.41 -7.61
C ILE A 58 -9.66 -7.35 -6.79
N ASP A 59 -10.27 -8.37 -7.38
CA ASP A 59 -11.08 -9.35 -6.65
C ASP A 59 -10.24 -10.13 -5.63
N ARG A 60 -9.03 -10.57 -6.01
CA ARG A 60 -8.08 -11.20 -5.07
C ARG A 60 -7.74 -10.27 -3.92
N LEU A 61 -7.44 -9.00 -4.19
CA LEU A 61 -7.16 -8.00 -3.15
C LEU A 61 -8.36 -7.82 -2.21
N LEU A 62 -9.55 -7.55 -2.76
CA LEU A 62 -10.77 -7.31 -1.97
C LEU A 62 -11.18 -8.53 -1.14
N SER A 63 -10.91 -9.75 -1.63
CA SER A 63 -11.15 -10.99 -0.89
C SER A 63 -10.34 -11.08 0.40
N LYS A 64 -9.14 -10.49 0.45
CA LYS A 64 -8.30 -10.40 1.66
C LYS A 64 -8.75 -9.29 2.60
N TYR A 65 -9.23 -8.17 2.06
CA TYR A 65 -9.69 -7.02 2.85
C TYR A 65 -11.00 -7.28 3.62
N THR A 66 -11.92 -8.03 3.01
CA THR A 66 -13.25 -8.32 3.58
C THR A 66 -13.19 -8.97 4.98
N PRO A 67 -12.44 -10.06 5.22
CA PRO A 67 -12.41 -10.72 6.53
C PRO A 67 -11.74 -9.90 7.63
N ILE A 68 -10.81 -9.01 7.29
CA ILE A 68 -10.08 -8.16 8.25
C ILE A 68 -10.78 -6.81 8.52
N ASN A 69 -11.94 -6.58 7.89
CA ASN A 69 -12.72 -5.34 7.99
C ASN A 69 -11.89 -4.07 7.73
N MET A 70 -10.90 -4.20 6.85
CA MET A 70 -10.01 -3.10 6.46
C MET A 70 -10.70 -2.29 5.37
N LYS A 71 -10.60 -0.96 5.43
CA LYS A 71 -11.32 -0.06 4.53
C LYS A 71 -10.39 0.57 3.52
N ILE A 72 -10.79 0.53 2.26
CA ILE A 72 -10.11 1.21 1.17
C ILE A 72 -10.83 2.52 0.89
N SER A 73 -10.09 3.62 0.85
CA SER A 73 -10.63 4.92 0.46
C SER A 73 -10.60 5.07 -1.05
N LEU A 74 -11.70 4.74 -1.74
CA LEU A 74 -11.81 4.85 -3.20
C LEU A 74 -11.45 6.25 -3.75
N LYS A 75 -11.72 7.32 -2.98
CA LYS A 75 -11.35 8.70 -3.35
C LYS A 75 -9.83 8.94 -3.44
N LYS A 76 -9.04 8.07 -2.81
CA LYS A 76 -7.57 8.12 -2.79
C LYS A 76 -6.95 7.04 -3.69
N CYS A 77 -7.78 6.20 -4.33
CA CYS A 77 -7.30 5.16 -5.22
C CYS A 77 -7.09 5.74 -6.62
N ASN A 78 -5.93 5.44 -7.20
CA ASN A 78 -5.58 5.82 -8.56
C ASN A 78 -5.57 4.55 -9.41
N PHE A 79 -6.34 4.52 -10.50
CA PHE A 79 -6.46 3.37 -11.39
C PHE A 79 -5.92 3.71 -12.78
N GLY A 80 -5.33 2.73 -13.46
CA GLY A 80 -4.93 2.84 -14.87
C GLY A 80 -3.86 3.89 -15.17
N GLN A 81 -2.99 4.16 -14.20
CA GLN A 81 -1.85 5.05 -14.41
C GLN A 81 -0.68 4.24 -14.98
N ASN A 82 -0.14 4.64 -16.13
CA ASN A 82 1.10 4.06 -16.68
C ASN A 82 2.31 4.38 -15.79
N GLU A 83 2.24 5.49 -15.05
CA GLU A 83 3.22 5.87 -14.05
C GLU A 83 2.54 6.28 -12.75
N LEU A 84 2.90 5.66 -11.64
CA LEU A 84 2.39 6.00 -10.32
C LEU A 84 3.45 6.75 -9.52
N LEU A 85 3.10 7.93 -9.01
CA LEU A 85 3.93 8.65 -8.06
C LEU A 85 3.51 8.22 -6.65
N ALA A 86 4.23 7.24 -6.09
CA ALA A 86 3.97 6.71 -4.75
C ALA A 86 5.24 6.83 -3.90
N LEU A 87 5.12 7.06 -2.58
CA LEU A 87 6.26 7.09 -1.64
C LEU A 87 7.36 8.13 -1.96
N GLY A 88 7.06 9.10 -2.81
CA GLY A 88 8.06 10.03 -3.36
C GLY A 88 9.04 9.35 -4.32
N HIS A 89 8.62 8.31 -5.05
CA HIS A 89 9.29 7.66 -6.18
C HIS A 89 8.34 7.62 -7.38
N ARG A 90 8.86 7.65 -8.61
CA ARG A 90 8.06 7.47 -9.82
C ARG A 90 8.16 6.01 -10.22
N PHE A 91 7.06 5.29 -10.12
CA PHE A 91 6.94 3.90 -10.56
C PHE A 91 6.49 3.91 -12.02
N SER A 92 7.37 3.53 -12.95
CA SER A 92 7.09 3.36 -14.37
C SER A 92 7.45 1.92 -14.72
N GLY A 93 6.45 1.08 -14.99
CA GLY A 93 6.64 -0.37 -15.15
C GLY A 93 7.28 -1.07 -13.94
N LEU A 94 8.10 -2.09 -14.19
CA LEU A 94 8.81 -2.88 -13.16
C LEU A 94 9.97 -2.14 -12.48
N SER A 95 10.29 -0.92 -12.92
CA SER A 95 11.45 -0.15 -12.44
C SER A 95 11.04 0.95 -11.48
N MET A 96 11.55 0.87 -10.24
CA MET A 96 11.56 1.97 -9.27
C MET A 96 12.47 3.09 -9.77
N ALA A 97 11.92 4.11 -10.43
CA ALA A 97 12.69 5.32 -10.71
C ALA A 97 12.64 6.26 -9.49
N ILE A 98 13.81 6.60 -8.96
CA ILE A 98 13.93 7.55 -7.85
C ILE A 98 13.45 8.91 -8.32
N ASN A 99 12.54 9.53 -7.56
CA ASN A 99 12.01 10.85 -7.86
C ASN A 99 13.13 11.88 -7.77
N GLN A 100 13.41 12.56 -8.88
CA GLN A 100 14.46 13.58 -8.96
C GLN A 100 14.21 14.76 -7.99
N ASN A 101 12.97 14.96 -7.53
CA ASN A 101 12.64 16.01 -6.57
C ASN A 101 13.12 15.72 -5.13
N LYS A 102 13.45 14.47 -4.77
CA LYS A 102 14.09 14.17 -3.47
C LYS A 102 15.59 14.46 -3.46
N VAL A 103 16.22 14.61 -4.63
CA VAL A 103 17.66 14.90 -4.76
C VAL A 103 17.95 16.39 -4.52
N ALA A 104 16.97 17.27 -4.72
CA ALA A 104 17.12 18.71 -4.48
C ALA A 104 17.07 19.11 -3.00
N ALA A 105 16.67 18.22 -2.09
CA ALA A 105 16.61 18.50 -0.65
C ALA A 105 17.86 18.08 0.14
N VAL A 106 18.88 17.55 -0.56
CA VAL A 106 20.15 17.07 0.03
C VAL A 106 21.37 17.82 -0.55
N LEU A 107 21.13 18.92 -1.30
CA LEU A 107 22.17 19.86 -1.74
C LEU A 107 22.04 21.19 -1.00
#